data_AF-A0A3S1HZY7-F1
#
_entry.id   AF-A0A3S1HZY7-F1
#
_cell.length_a   1.000
_cell.length_b   1.000
_cell.length_c   1.000
_cell.angle_alpha   90.00
_cell.angle_beta   90.00
_cell.angle_gamma   90.00
#
_symmetry.space_group_name_H-M   'P 1'
#
loop_
_entity.id
_entity.type
_entity.pdbx_description
1 polymer ?
#
loop_
_entity_poly.entity_id
_entity_poly.type
_entity_poly.pdbx_seq_one_letter_code
_entity_poly.pdbx_strand_id
1 'polypeptide(L)'
;MPRPTISVRVTTMDAELEFAIQPSTTGKQLFDQVVKTIGLREIWFFGLQYVDSKGYNTWLKLNKKVLSQDVKKETPLQFKFRAKFFPEDCSEELIQEITRRMFFLQVKEGILSDDIYCPPETAVLLASYACQSKYGDLTEINPKPNALASDRLLPQRLYDQHRLSKDQWEERVKTWYAEHKGMIREDAMIEYLKIAQDLEMYAVNYFEIKNKKGTDLLLGVDALGLNVYEKDDKLTPRIGFPWSEIRNISFNDKKFIIKPIDKKAPVTQLAQSQKLTHDLQERLRLMEEQQKKSQKELEEMQASIRDRDDKLAELTKLRDELDEERKKADDLKRQIELSHEMEQSERERLARELAETQASLQERLNDIEAKESEVSTLHAELDSAHRIAEEKDSELTRVLTDHQQLQSQLLVKSEMNEHDDEAEENEGDDQKEFDAGLTVDDDNADMPRPEEDRETEASKNKRLQEQLQSLRADLEDVRSKSTPVDLQHQENQKAGMDKYKTLKQIRRGNTKQRVDEFECM
;
A
#
# COMPACT_ATOMS: atom_id res chain seq x y z
N MET A 1 -40.30 8.74 32.09
CA MET A 1 -40.57 8.65 30.64
C MET A 1 -39.22 8.60 29.91
N PRO A 2 -39.11 7.89 28.77
CA PRO A 2 -37.95 8.05 27.89
C PRO A 2 -37.86 9.51 27.40
N ARG A 3 -36.64 10.00 27.16
CA ARG A 3 -36.44 11.33 26.58
C ARG A 3 -36.81 11.30 25.10
N PRO A 4 -37.51 12.30 24.55
CA PRO A 4 -37.85 12.34 23.13
C PRO A 4 -36.58 12.37 22.29
N THR A 5 -36.40 11.33 21.46
CA THR A 5 -35.34 11.24 20.46
C THR A 5 -35.72 11.99 19.19
N ILE A 6 -34.72 12.36 18.40
CA ILE A 6 -34.90 13.10 17.15
C ILE A 6 -34.24 12.30 16.03
N SER A 7 -35.01 12.02 14.97
CA SER A 7 -34.51 11.30 13.81
C SER A 7 -33.64 12.21 12.93
N VAL A 8 -32.50 11.68 12.51
CA VAL A 8 -31.47 12.37 11.73
C VAL A 8 -31.06 11.45 10.59
N ARG A 9 -30.99 11.98 9.37
CA ARG A 9 -30.44 11.29 8.21
C ARG A 9 -29.14 11.97 7.80
N VAL A 10 -28.11 11.16 7.57
CA VAL A 10 -26.82 11.59 7.05
C VAL A 10 -26.54 10.86 5.74
N THR A 11 -26.52 11.60 4.64
CA THR A 11 -26.18 11.07 3.31
C THR A 11 -24.69 11.27 3.05
N THR A 12 -23.94 10.19 2.83
CA THR A 12 -22.53 10.22 2.37
C THR A 12 -22.49 10.43 0.85
N MET A 13 -21.46 9.91 0.17
CA MET A 13 -21.47 9.81 -1.29
C MET A 13 -22.11 8.52 -1.82
N ASP A 14 -22.21 7.50 -0.97
CA ASP A 14 -22.51 6.11 -1.33
C ASP A 14 -23.55 5.42 -0.43
N ALA A 15 -23.96 6.06 0.68
CA ALA A 15 -24.89 5.52 1.67
C ALA A 15 -25.79 6.59 2.29
N GLU A 16 -26.95 6.18 2.79
CA GLU A 16 -27.77 6.95 3.73
C GLU A 16 -27.75 6.28 5.10
N LEU A 17 -27.45 7.04 6.14
CA LEU A 17 -27.37 6.58 7.53
C LEU A 17 -28.44 7.28 8.36
N GLU A 18 -29.34 6.52 9.00
CA GLU A 18 -30.36 7.07 9.90
C GLU A 18 -30.04 6.80 11.37
N PHE A 19 -30.15 7.84 12.19
CA PHE A 19 -29.80 7.82 13.62
C PHE A 19 -30.87 8.52 14.47
N ALA A 20 -31.03 8.07 15.71
CA ALA A 20 -31.85 8.73 16.72
C ALA A 20 -30.97 9.48 17.72
N ILE A 21 -30.90 10.81 17.63
CA ILE A 21 -30.10 11.64 18.55
C ILE A 21 -30.91 12.10 19.77
N GLN A 22 -30.20 12.55 20.81
CA GLN A 22 -30.79 13.22 21.97
C GLN A 22 -30.83 14.75 21.76
N PRO A 23 -31.76 15.50 22.37
CA PRO A 23 -31.78 16.96 22.29
C PRO A 23 -30.53 17.65 22.86
N SER A 24 -29.72 16.93 23.63
CA SER A 24 -28.42 17.36 24.15
C SER A 24 -27.23 17.11 23.21
N THR A 25 -27.40 16.32 22.14
CA THR A 25 -26.31 15.85 21.25
C THR A 25 -25.58 17.02 20.59
N THR A 26 -24.24 16.99 20.65
CA THR A 26 -23.36 17.96 19.99
C THR A 26 -23.10 17.59 18.53
N GLY A 27 -22.66 18.57 17.73
CA GLY A 27 -22.20 18.33 16.37
C GLY A 27 -21.06 17.30 16.33
N LYS A 28 -20.14 17.33 17.30
CA LYS A 28 -19.08 16.31 17.42
C LYS A 28 -19.65 14.93 17.67
N GLN A 29 -20.63 14.77 18.54
CA GLN A 29 -21.22 13.45 18.83
C GLN A 29 -21.94 12.84 17.61
N LEU A 30 -22.66 13.64 16.83
CA LEU A 30 -23.27 13.19 15.56
C LEU A 30 -22.19 12.84 14.51
N PHE A 31 -21.18 13.69 14.38
CA PHE A 31 -20.06 13.47 13.45
C PHE A 31 -19.24 12.23 13.81
N ASP A 32 -18.86 12.07 15.08
CA ASP A 32 -18.15 10.90 15.62
C ASP A 32 -18.93 9.60 15.39
N GLN A 33 -20.27 9.65 15.42
CA GLN A 33 -21.12 8.50 15.12
C GLN A 33 -21.07 8.15 13.63
N VAL A 34 -21.19 9.12 12.72
CA VAL A 34 -21.10 8.93 11.26
C VAL A 34 -19.77 8.29 10.88
N VAL A 35 -18.64 8.89 11.25
CA VAL A 35 -17.30 8.44 10.83
C VAL A 35 -16.97 7.05 11.37
N LYS A 36 -17.42 6.72 12.59
CA LYS A 36 -17.30 5.36 13.15
C LYS A 36 -18.15 4.32 12.40
N THR A 37 -19.36 4.68 11.96
CA THR A 37 -20.22 3.78 11.17
C THR A 37 -19.62 3.45 9.81
N ILE A 38 -18.87 4.37 9.18
CA ILE A 38 -18.20 4.13 7.88
C ILE A 38 -16.71 3.72 7.99
N GLY A 39 -16.16 3.60 9.21
CA GLY A 39 -14.76 3.21 9.44
C GLY A 39 -13.70 4.28 9.10
N LEU A 40 -14.11 5.53 8.90
CA LEU A 40 -13.25 6.63 8.46
C LEU A 40 -12.53 7.27 9.66
N ARG A 41 -11.20 7.44 9.53
CA ARG A 41 -10.27 7.98 10.53
C ARG A 41 -9.65 9.30 10.11
N GLU A 42 -9.51 9.55 8.81
CA GLU A 42 -9.06 10.82 8.18
C GLU A 42 -10.14 11.91 8.30
N ILE A 43 -10.66 12.09 9.52
CA ILE A 43 -11.85 12.88 9.82
C ILE A 43 -11.69 14.37 9.53
N TRP A 44 -10.44 14.84 9.45
CA TRP A 44 -10.10 16.25 9.26
C TRP A 44 -10.64 16.85 7.98
N PHE A 45 -10.63 16.10 6.88
CA PHE A 45 -11.13 16.55 5.58
C PHE A 45 -12.65 16.82 5.59
N PHE A 46 -13.41 16.18 6.48
CA PHE A 46 -14.87 16.06 6.35
C PHE A 46 -15.66 16.98 7.29
N GLY A 47 -16.91 17.22 6.90
CA GLY A 47 -17.90 17.89 7.74
C GLY A 47 -19.32 17.39 7.46
N LEU A 48 -20.25 17.83 8.30
CA LEU A 48 -21.68 17.68 8.07
C LEU A 48 -22.26 19.00 7.58
N GLN A 49 -22.73 19.05 6.35
CA GLN A 49 -23.44 20.18 5.76
C GLN A 49 -24.95 20.00 5.95
N TYR A 50 -25.69 21.08 6.21
CA TYR A 50 -27.14 21.11 6.31
C TYR A 50 -27.71 22.40 5.68
N VAL A 51 -29.02 22.44 5.48
CA VAL A 51 -29.72 23.65 5.06
C VAL A 51 -30.27 24.37 6.30
N ASP A 52 -29.98 25.65 6.47
CA ASP A 52 -30.51 26.45 7.58
C ASP A 52 -31.99 26.82 7.37
N SER A 53 -32.62 27.45 8.37
CA SER A 53 -34.02 27.91 8.29
C SER A 53 -34.33 28.90 7.15
N LYS A 54 -33.30 29.46 6.51
CA LYS A 54 -33.36 30.50 5.45
C LYS A 54 -32.97 29.96 4.07
N GLY A 55 -32.58 28.69 3.97
CA GLY A 55 -32.19 28.02 2.73
C GLY A 55 -30.68 28.01 2.42
N TYR A 56 -29.82 28.43 3.35
CA TYR A 56 -28.37 28.47 3.11
C TYR A 56 -27.66 27.16 3.52
N ASN A 57 -26.80 26.65 2.63
CA ASN A 57 -25.92 25.50 2.89
C ASN A 57 -24.85 25.87 3.94
N THR A 58 -24.98 25.32 5.13
CA THR A 58 -24.19 25.67 6.33
C THR A 58 -23.47 24.43 6.88
N TRP A 59 -22.27 24.59 7.45
CA TRP A 59 -21.54 23.50 8.10
C TRP A 59 -21.87 23.39 9.60
N LEU A 60 -22.04 22.17 10.09
CA LEU A 60 -22.36 21.87 11.49
C LEU A 60 -21.14 22.09 12.39
N LYS A 61 -21.29 22.97 13.38
CA LYS A 61 -20.24 23.30 14.35
C LYS A 61 -20.18 22.21 15.41
N LEU A 62 -19.03 21.53 15.47
CA LEU A 62 -18.85 20.34 16.31
C LEU A 62 -18.99 20.65 17.82
N ASN A 63 -18.60 21.86 18.24
CA ASN A 63 -18.66 22.32 19.63
C ASN A 63 -20.04 22.82 20.11
N LYS A 64 -21.07 22.86 19.26
CA LYS A 64 -22.43 23.29 19.62
C LYS A 64 -23.42 22.11 19.55
N LYS A 65 -24.58 22.24 20.21
CA LYS A 65 -25.68 21.27 20.08
C LYS A 65 -26.24 21.29 18.67
N VAL A 66 -26.70 20.16 18.14
CA VAL A 66 -27.25 20.10 16.77
C VAL A 66 -28.45 21.04 16.63
N LEU A 67 -29.37 20.99 17.59
CA LEU A 67 -30.59 21.82 17.60
C LEU A 67 -30.35 23.32 17.83
N SER A 68 -29.16 23.74 18.29
CA SER A 68 -28.84 25.15 18.57
C SER A 68 -28.22 25.87 17.38
N GLN A 69 -28.39 25.34 16.17
CA GLN A 69 -27.70 25.80 14.95
C GLN A 69 -28.66 26.10 13.79
N ASP A 70 -29.94 26.37 14.09
CA ASP A 70 -30.93 26.83 13.09
C ASP A 70 -31.11 25.89 11.88
N VAL A 71 -30.88 24.58 12.10
CA VAL A 71 -31.12 23.50 11.12
C VAL A 71 -32.60 23.52 10.70
N LYS A 72 -32.86 23.43 9.39
CA LYS A 72 -34.22 23.36 8.84
C LYS A 72 -35.01 22.23 9.51
N LYS A 73 -36.20 22.55 10.00
CA LYS A 73 -37.02 21.69 10.87
C LYS A 73 -37.79 20.64 10.07
N GLU A 74 -37.05 19.63 9.60
CA GLU A 74 -37.59 18.47 8.89
C GLU A 74 -37.51 17.20 9.78
N THR A 75 -38.16 16.12 9.37
CA THR A 75 -38.12 14.83 10.07
C THR A 75 -37.98 13.71 9.04
N PRO A 76 -36.82 13.03 8.96
CA PRO A 76 -35.59 13.28 9.72
C PRO A 76 -34.94 14.64 9.42
N LEU A 77 -34.10 15.13 10.34
CA LEU A 77 -33.20 16.25 10.06
C LEU A 77 -32.15 15.82 9.03
N GLN A 78 -32.00 16.59 7.95
CA GLN A 78 -31.16 16.23 6.81
C GLN A 78 -29.74 16.80 6.93
N PHE A 79 -28.73 15.94 6.80
CA PHE A 79 -27.32 16.32 6.69
C PHE A 79 -26.65 15.60 5.52
N LYS A 80 -25.70 16.26 4.87
CA LYS A 80 -24.76 15.64 3.92
C LYS A 80 -23.39 15.53 4.58
N PHE A 81 -22.83 14.32 4.62
CA PHE A 81 -21.41 14.11 4.91
C PHE A 81 -20.62 14.35 3.62
N ARG A 82 -19.69 15.30 3.66
CA ARG A 82 -18.92 15.79 2.49
C ARG A 82 -17.53 16.23 2.93
N ALA A 83 -16.55 16.10 2.05
CA ALA A 83 -15.26 16.75 2.19
C ALA A 83 -15.48 18.28 2.17
N LYS A 84 -15.01 18.94 3.24
CA LYS A 84 -15.01 20.39 3.47
C LYS A 84 -13.65 20.99 3.09
N PHE A 85 -12.60 20.20 3.27
CA PHE A 85 -11.22 20.50 2.89
C PHE A 85 -10.73 19.39 1.96
N PHE A 86 -9.83 19.76 1.07
CA PHE A 86 -9.17 18.85 0.14
C PHE A 86 -7.70 18.76 0.53
N PRO A 87 -7.03 17.63 0.23
CA PRO A 87 -5.58 17.55 0.31
C PRO A 87 -4.94 18.57 -0.66
N GLU A 88 -3.69 18.89 -0.42
CA GLU A 88 -2.84 19.51 -1.44
C GLU A 88 -2.54 18.48 -2.54
N ASP A 89 -2.09 17.25 -2.21
CA ASP A 89 -1.96 16.14 -3.18
C ASP A 89 -2.78 14.89 -2.80
N CYS A 90 -3.68 14.50 -3.71
CA CYS A 90 -4.59 13.37 -3.55
C CYS A 90 -3.87 12.00 -3.50
N SER A 91 -2.66 11.90 -4.03
CA SER A 91 -1.92 10.64 -4.12
C SER A 91 -1.11 10.31 -2.86
N GLU A 92 -0.62 11.34 -2.15
CA GLU A 92 0.22 11.19 -0.95
C GLU A 92 -0.58 11.28 0.36
N GLU A 93 -1.61 12.14 0.41
CA GLU A 93 -2.35 12.41 1.65
C GLU A 93 -3.55 11.48 1.90
N LEU A 94 -4.17 10.92 0.84
CA LEU A 94 -5.36 10.10 0.99
C LEU A 94 -4.98 8.64 1.25
N ILE A 95 -5.15 8.18 2.49
CA ILE A 95 -4.61 6.91 2.97
C ILE A 95 -5.65 5.79 2.94
N GLN A 96 -6.85 5.99 3.52
CA GLN A 96 -7.85 4.92 3.56
C GLN A 96 -8.66 4.85 2.26
N GLU A 97 -8.97 3.62 1.84
CA GLU A 97 -9.85 3.31 0.71
C GLU A 97 -11.21 4.05 0.79
N ILE A 98 -11.84 4.11 1.98
CA ILE A 98 -13.10 4.83 2.19
C ILE A 98 -12.94 6.34 1.96
N THR A 99 -11.81 6.93 2.35
CA THR A 99 -11.53 8.36 2.15
C THR A 99 -11.31 8.64 0.67
N ARG A 100 -10.46 7.84 -0.01
CA ARG A 100 -10.24 7.89 -1.46
C ARG A 100 -11.57 7.81 -2.23
N ARG A 101 -12.44 6.86 -1.86
CA ARG A 101 -13.78 6.68 -2.45
C ARG A 101 -14.69 7.89 -2.24
N MET A 102 -14.74 8.45 -1.03
CA MET A 102 -15.56 9.64 -0.74
C MET A 102 -15.09 10.86 -1.55
N PHE A 103 -13.78 11.08 -1.66
CA PHE A 103 -13.23 12.15 -2.51
C PHE A 103 -13.52 11.91 -3.99
N PHE A 104 -13.23 10.71 -4.52
CA PHE A 104 -13.50 10.34 -5.91
C PHE A 104 -14.98 10.59 -6.28
N LEU A 105 -15.91 10.11 -5.47
CA LEU A 105 -17.34 10.28 -5.73
C LEU A 105 -17.77 11.75 -5.64
N GLN A 106 -17.25 12.53 -4.68
CA GLN A 106 -17.60 13.95 -4.54
C GLN A 106 -17.03 14.81 -5.68
N VAL A 107 -15.79 14.57 -6.09
CA VAL A 107 -15.17 15.27 -7.24
C VAL A 107 -15.89 14.89 -8.54
N LYS A 108 -16.24 13.61 -8.70
CA LYS A 108 -17.06 13.15 -9.83
C LYS A 108 -18.49 13.71 -9.81
N GLU A 109 -19.11 13.92 -8.64
CA GLU A 109 -20.38 14.65 -8.51
C GLU A 109 -20.23 16.08 -9.05
N GLY A 110 -19.21 16.82 -8.60
CA GLY A 110 -18.94 18.21 -9.00
C GLY A 110 -18.50 18.41 -10.46
N ILE A 111 -17.77 17.46 -11.05
CA ILE A 111 -17.44 17.51 -12.49
C ILE A 111 -18.69 17.23 -13.33
N LEU A 112 -19.48 16.20 -12.99
CA LEU A 112 -20.67 15.84 -13.76
C LEU A 112 -21.77 16.91 -13.69
N SER A 113 -21.84 17.71 -12.62
CA SER A 113 -22.77 18.84 -12.48
C SER A 113 -22.34 20.12 -13.21
N ASP A 114 -21.13 20.16 -13.80
CA ASP A 114 -20.45 21.38 -14.27
C ASP A 114 -20.20 22.43 -13.13
N ASP A 115 -20.20 22.01 -11.85
CA ASP A 115 -19.71 22.86 -10.73
C ASP A 115 -18.18 23.03 -10.78
N ILE A 116 -17.46 21.99 -11.25
CA ILE A 116 -16.04 22.01 -11.58
C ILE A 116 -15.94 21.94 -13.11
N TYR A 117 -15.38 22.97 -13.74
CA TYR A 117 -15.10 22.93 -15.18
C TYR A 117 -14.12 21.80 -15.52
N CYS A 118 -14.44 21.04 -16.56
CA CYS A 118 -13.59 19.99 -17.10
C CYS A 118 -13.65 20.03 -18.65
N PRO A 119 -12.51 20.06 -19.36
CA PRO A 119 -12.49 20.08 -20.82
C PRO A 119 -12.90 18.72 -21.41
N PRO A 120 -13.36 18.68 -22.68
CA PRO A 120 -13.95 17.48 -23.29
C PRO A 120 -13.05 16.23 -23.23
N GLU A 121 -11.76 16.39 -23.54
CA GLU A 121 -10.78 15.30 -23.55
C GLU A 121 -10.57 14.69 -22.14
N THR A 122 -10.37 15.54 -21.13
CA THR A 122 -10.18 15.10 -19.75
C THR A 122 -11.45 14.46 -19.20
N ALA A 123 -12.64 14.97 -19.56
CA ALA A 123 -13.91 14.40 -19.13
C ALA A 123 -14.14 12.97 -19.66
N VAL A 124 -13.76 12.66 -20.91
CA VAL A 124 -13.86 11.30 -21.47
C VAL A 124 -12.88 10.34 -20.78
N LEU A 125 -11.65 10.78 -20.53
CA LEU A 125 -10.65 9.97 -19.84
C LEU A 125 -11.05 9.70 -18.38
N LEU A 126 -11.52 10.73 -17.67
CA LEU A 126 -12.09 10.60 -16.33
C LEU A 126 -13.31 9.66 -16.32
N ALA A 127 -14.17 9.70 -17.34
CA ALA A 127 -15.29 8.78 -17.47
C ALA A 127 -14.84 7.32 -17.64
N SER A 128 -13.73 7.05 -18.33
CA SER A 128 -13.21 5.68 -18.47
C SER A 128 -12.57 5.16 -17.17
N TYR A 129 -11.84 6.00 -16.42
CA TYR A 129 -11.40 5.66 -15.06
C TYR A 129 -12.58 5.39 -14.11
N ALA A 130 -13.65 6.18 -14.20
CA ALA A 130 -14.87 5.95 -13.42
C ALA A 130 -15.57 4.63 -13.79
N CYS A 131 -15.46 4.17 -15.05
CA CYS A 131 -15.93 2.85 -15.46
C CYS A 131 -15.08 1.73 -14.84
N GLN A 132 -13.75 1.82 -14.91
CA GLN A 132 -12.83 0.85 -14.29
C GLN A 132 -13.07 0.77 -12.76
N SER A 133 -13.21 1.91 -12.08
CA SER A 133 -13.53 1.96 -10.64
C SER A 133 -14.87 1.27 -10.31
N LYS A 134 -15.93 1.54 -11.07
CA LYS A 134 -17.27 1.00 -10.78
C LYS A 134 -17.42 -0.48 -11.14
N TYR A 135 -16.87 -0.90 -12.28
CA TYR A 135 -17.13 -2.22 -12.86
C TYR A 135 -15.94 -3.18 -12.74
N GLY A 136 -14.70 -2.69 -12.57
CA GLY A 136 -13.48 -3.47 -12.81
C GLY A 136 -13.25 -3.67 -14.31
N ASP A 137 -12.38 -4.62 -14.67
CA ASP A 137 -11.98 -4.88 -16.06
C ASP A 137 -13.14 -5.03 -17.06
N LEU A 138 -12.96 -4.42 -18.23
CA LEU A 138 -13.79 -4.61 -19.41
C LEU A 138 -13.60 -6.03 -19.98
N THR A 139 -14.70 -6.76 -20.13
CA THR A 139 -14.78 -8.11 -20.68
C THR A 139 -16.06 -8.26 -21.52
N GLU A 140 -16.25 -9.38 -22.20
CA GLU A 140 -17.47 -9.67 -22.99
C GLU A 140 -18.77 -9.70 -22.15
N ILE A 141 -18.66 -9.83 -20.81
CA ILE A 141 -19.78 -10.00 -19.88
C ILE A 141 -19.93 -8.80 -18.92
N ASN A 142 -18.83 -8.10 -18.64
CA ASN A 142 -18.76 -6.97 -17.69
C ASN A 142 -18.15 -5.73 -18.36
N PRO A 143 -18.81 -4.56 -18.33
CA PRO A 143 -20.11 -4.29 -17.73
C PRO A 143 -21.24 -4.93 -18.55
N LYS A 144 -22.38 -5.22 -17.91
CA LYS A 144 -23.55 -5.80 -18.60
C LYS A 144 -23.98 -4.92 -19.79
N PRO A 145 -24.54 -5.50 -20.86
CA PRO A 145 -25.15 -4.73 -21.94
C PRO A 145 -26.07 -3.63 -21.41
N ASN A 146 -25.94 -2.42 -21.97
CA ASN A 146 -26.64 -1.20 -21.59
C ASN A 146 -26.36 -0.64 -20.16
N ALA A 147 -25.44 -1.21 -19.38
CA ALA A 147 -25.13 -0.67 -18.04
C ALA A 147 -24.45 0.72 -18.09
N LEU A 148 -23.64 1.01 -19.11
CA LEU A 148 -23.12 2.37 -19.34
C LEU A 148 -24.22 3.34 -19.81
N ALA A 149 -25.25 2.83 -20.50
CA ALA A 149 -26.42 3.61 -20.90
C ALA A 149 -27.33 4.01 -19.74
N SER A 150 -27.26 3.34 -18.58
CA SER A 150 -27.88 3.83 -17.34
C SER A 150 -27.06 4.88 -16.59
N ASP A 151 -25.79 5.08 -16.92
CA ASP A 151 -24.89 5.97 -16.17
C ASP A 151 -24.83 7.40 -16.75
N ARG A 152 -24.60 8.36 -15.85
CA ARG A 152 -24.21 9.74 -16.18
C ARG A 152 -22.69 9.78 -16.35
N LEU A 153 -22.22 9.49 -17.56
CA LEU A 153 -20.79 9.39 -17.88
C LEU A 153 -20.11 10.75 -17.98
N LEU A 154 -20.79 11.76 -18.52
CA LEU A 154 -20.22 13.07 -18.87
C LEU A 154 -21.10 14.24 -18.35
N PRO A 155 -20.55 15.47 -18.24
CA PRO A 155 -21.33 16.67 -17.96
C PRO A 155 -22.29 17.02 -19.11
N GLN A 156 -23.41 17.67 -18.82
CA GLN A 156 -24.45 17.94 -19.83
C GLN A 156 -23.94 18.83 -20.97
N ARG A 157 -23.10 19.82 -20.62
CA ARG A 157 -22.43 20.73 -21.57
C ARG A 157 -21.79 20.00 -22.76
N LEU A 158 -21.17 18.84 -22.54
CA LEU A 158 -20.46 18.12 -23.61
C LEU A 158 -21.41 17.52 -24.65
N TYR A 159 -22.55 16.98 -24.22
CA TYR A 159 -23.60 16.50 -25.12
C TYR A 159 -24.22 17.65 -25.93
N ASP A 160 -24.37 18.84 -25.33
CA ASP A 160 -24.95 20.01 -25.99
C ASP A 160 -23.98 20.70 -27.00
N GLN A 161 -22.69 20.35 -26.94
CA GLN A 161 -21.60 20.94 -27.73
C GLN A 161 -21.14 20.10 -28.92
N HIS A 162 -21.14 18.76 -28.83
CA HIS A 162 -20.57 17.87 -29.85
C HIS A 162 -21.66 17.13 -30.62
N ARG A 163 -21.44 16.88 -31.92
CA ARG A 163 -22.40 16.20 -32.81
C ARG A 163 -22.33 14.67 -32.68
N LEU A 164 -22.38 14.18 -31.45
CA LEU A 164 -22.30 12.75 -31.12
C LEU A 164 -23.61 12.27 -30.47
N SER A 165 -24.08 11.09 -30.86
CA SER A 165 -25.14 10.39 -30.11
C SER A 165 -24.62 9.93 -28.75
N LYS A 166 -25.53 9.53 -27.85
CA LYS A 166 -25.14 8.93 -26.57
C LYS A 166 -24.30 7.67 -26.78
N ASP A 167 -24.67 6.84 -27.75
CA ASP A 167 -23.96 5.59 -28.07
C ASP A 167 -22.52 5.87 -28.54
N GLN A 168 -22.32 6.91 -29.37
CA GLN A 168 -21.00 7.33 -29.86
C GLN A 168 -20.10 7.95 -28.78
N TRP A 169 -20.68 8.49 -27.70
CA TRP A 169 -19.96 8.84 -26.48
C TRP A 169 -19.61 7.61 -25.66
N GLU A 170 -20.54 6.66 -25.51
CA GLU A 170 -20.26 5.39 -24.83
C GLU A 170 -19.17 4.58 -25.52
N GLU A 171 -19.14 4.54 -26.86
CA GLU A 171 -18.07 3.91 -27.64
C GLU A 171 -16.71 4.53 -27.33
N ARG A 172 -16.61 5.87 -27.33
CA ARG A 172 -15.37 6.58 -26.95
C ARG A 172 -14.92 6.24 -25.52
N VAL A 173 -15.84 6.26 -24.56
CA VAL A 173 -15.54 5.89 -23.16
C VAL A 173 -15.13 4.42 -23.05
N LYS A 174 -15.76 3.50 -23.81
CA LYS A 174 -15.40 2.06 -23.87
C LYS A 174 -13.99 1.84 -24.42
N THR A 175 -13.59 2.56 -25.48
CA THR A 175 -12.22 2.48 -26.03
C THR A 175 -11.18 2.86 -24.97
N TRP A 176 -11.37 3.96 -24.26
CA TRP A 176 -10.45 4.39 -23.20
C TRP A 176 -10.57 3.61 -21.89
N TYR A 177 -11.59 2.76 -21.75
CA TYR A 177 -11.80 1.86 -20.61
C TYR A 177 -11.09 0.52 -20.83
N ALA A 178 -10.99 0.04 -22.08
CA ALA A 178 -10.14 -1.11 -22.44
C ALA A 178 -8.66 -0.91 -22.05
N GLU A 179 -8.14 0.32 -22.15
CA GLU A 179 -6.77 0.71 -21.82
C GLU A 179 -6.39 0.59 -20.33
N HIS A 180 -7.38 0.39 -19.45
CA HIS A 180 -7.22 0.30 -17.99
C HIS A 180 -7.24 -1.15 -17.47
N LYS A 181 -7.27 -2.15 -18.36
CA LYS A 181 -7.33 -3.57 -18.00
C LYS A 181 -6.19 -3.97 -17.04
N GLY A 182 -6.53 -4.62 -15.94
CA GLY A 182 -5.61 -5.01 -14.87
C GLY A 182 -5.45 -3.98 -13.75
N MET A 183 -6.00 -2.76 -13.90
CA MET A 183 -5.98 -1.74 -12.85
C MET A 183 -7.03 -2.05 -11.77
N ILE A 184 -6.63 -2.10 -10.50
CA ILE A 184 -7.58 -2.27 -9.40
C ILE A 184 -8.50 -1.04 -9.27
N ARG A 185 -9.68 -1.21 -8.66
CA ARG A 185 -10.71 -0.17 -8.61
C ARG A 185 -10.27 1.04 -7.79
N GLU A 186 -9.39 0.80 -6.84
CA GLU A 186 -8.83 1.73 -5.87
C GLU A 186 -7.80 2.65 -6.55
N ASP A 187 -6.94 2.08 -7.40
CA ASP A 187 -6.01 2.84 -8.24
C ASP A 187 -6.76 3.64 -9.31
N ALA A 188 -7.83 3.09 -9.88
CA ALA A 188 -8.70 3.83 -10.80
C ALA A 188 -9.39 5.04 -10.15
N MET A 189 -9.68 4.99 -8.83
CA MET A 189 -10.15 6.16 -8.06
C MET A 189 -9.03 7.17 -7.80
N ILE A 190 -7.80 6.72 -7.57
CA ILE A 190 -6.64 7.59 -7.37
C ILE A 190 -6.21 8.27 -8.67
N GLU A 191 -6.08 7.56 -9.80
CA GLU A 191 -5.74 8.17 -11.09
C GLU A 191 -6.82 9.16 -11.55
N TYR A 192 -8.11 8.89 -11.28
CA TYR A 192 -9.18 9.87 -11.48
C TYR A 192 -8.92 11.15 -10.67
N LEU A 193 -8.59 11.04 -9.38
CA LEU A 193 -8.33 12.18 -8.50
C LEU A 193 -7.05 12.93 -8.87
N LYS A 194 -5.99 12.22 -9.26
CA LYS A 194 -4.71 12.75 -9.75
C LYS A 194 -4.89 13.59 -11.03
N ILE A 195 -5.72 13.14 -11.96
CA ILE A 195 -6.07 13.93 -13.15
C ILE A 195 -7.02 15.09 -12.79
N ALA A 196 -7.94 14.90 -11.85
CA ALA A 196 -8.93 15.92 -11.49
C ALA A 196 -8.34 17.07 -10.64
N GLN A 197 -7.31 16.84 -9.81
CA GLN A 197 -6.70 17.88 -8.97
C GLN A 197 -6.01 18.99 -9.78
N ASP A 198 -5.58 18.67 -11.01
CA ASP A 198 -4.98 19.61 -11.97
C ASP A 198 -5.98 20.61 -12.56
N LEU A 199 -7.29 20.34 -12.49
CA LEU A 199 -8.32 21.23 -13.05
C LEU A 199 -8.35 22.57 -12.31
N GLU A 200 -8.50 23.69 -13.03
CA GLU A 200 -8.34 25.04 -12.47
C GLU A 200 -9.37 25.33 -11.36
N MET A 201 -10.59 24.83 -11.49
CA MET A 201 -11.67 24.99 -10.50
C MET A 201 -11.67 23.95 -9.37
N TYR A 202 -10.80 22.93 -9.42
CA TYR A 202 -10.78 21.87 -8.42
C TYR A 202 -10.48 22.41 -7.02
N ALA A 203 -11.34 22.06 -6.05
CA ALA A 203 -11.30 22.46 -4.64
C ALA A 203 -11.42 23.97 -4.34
N VAL A 204 -11.59 24.83 -5.36
CA VAL A 204 -11.67 26.29 -5.18
C VAL A 204 -13.06 26.70 -4.68
N ASN A 205 -13.13 27.28 -3.49
CA ASN A 205 -14.34 27.88 -2.94
C ASN A 205 -14.40 29.36 -3.37
N TYR A 206 -15.33 29.72 -4.26
CA TYR A 206 -15.46 31.08 -4.79
C TYR A 206 -16.40 31.96 -3.94
N PHE A 207 -16.01 33.20 -3.68
CA PHE A 207 -16.79 34.19 -2.93
C PHE A 207 -16.72 35.57 -3.61
N GLU A 208 -17.86 36.21 -3.85
CA GLU A 208 -17.93 37.57 -4.42
C GLU A 208 -17.34 38.61 -3.44
N ILE A 209 -16.35 39.38 -3.90
CA ILE A 209 -15.66 40.42 -3.12
C ILE A 209 -15.60 41.75 -3.90
N LYS A 210 -15.28 42.82 -3.19
CA LYS A 210 -14.87 44.11 -3.77
C LYS A 210 -13.53 44.57 -3.18
N ASN A 211 -12.70 45.24 -3.97
CA ASN A 211 -11.53 45.98 -3.47
C ASN A 211 -11.92 47.38 -2.96
N LYS A 212 -10.96 48.22 -2.56
CA LYS A 212 -11.26 49.59 -2.05
C LYS A 212 -11.88 50.51 -3.09
N LYS A 213 -11.65 50.28 -4.40
CA LYS A 213 -12.29 51.03 -5.50
C LYS A 213 -13.74 50.61 -5.73
N GLY A 214 -14.13 49.42 -5.30
CA GLY A 214 -15.45 48.86 -5.48
C GLY A 214 -15.60 47.94 -6.70
N THR A 215 -14.50 47.60 -7.39
CA THR A 215 -14.44 46.63 -8.49
C THR A 215 -15.01 45.28 -8.03
N ASP A 216 -15.90 44.66 -8.82
CA ASP A 216 -16.40 43.31 -8.54
C ASP A 216 -15.33 42.27 -8.90
N LEU A 217 -14.94 41.45 -7.93
CA LEU A 217 -13.93 40.40 -8.08
C LEU A 217 -14.39 39.12 -7.38
N LEU A 218 -13.73 37.99 -7.64
CA LEU A 218 -13.95 36.74 -6.93
C LEU A 218 -12.72 36.39 -6.08
N LEU A 219 -12.95 35.96 -4.84
CA LEU A 219 -11.95 35.34 -3.99
C LEU A 219 -12.13 33.82 -4.07
N GLY A 220 -11.16 33.11 -4.60
CA GLY A 220 -11.02 31.67 -4.44
C GLY A 220 -10.25 31.34 -3.16
N VAL A 221 -10.73 30.34 -2.44
CA VAL A 221 -10.06 29.75 -1.28
C VAL A 221 -9.89 28.25 -1.54
N ASP A 222 -8.64 27.78 -1.51
CA ASP A 222 -8.26 26.39 -1.73
C ASP A 222 -7.17 25.95 -0.72
N ALA A 223 -6.71 24.70 -0.83
CA ALA A 223 -5.70 24.15 0.07
C ALA A 223 -4.34 24.89 -0.03
N LEU A 224 -4.03 25.50 -1.18
CA LEU A 224 -2.74 26.13 -1.48
C LEU A 224 -2.69 27.62 -1.14
N GLY A 225 -3.84 28.29 -0.93
CA GLY A 225 -3.87 29.70 -0.52
C GLY A 225 -5.17 30.47 -0.81
N LEU A 226 -5.00 31.78 -0.95
CA LEU A 226 -6.02 32.72 -1.43
C LEU A 226 -5.68 33.19 -2.85
N ASN A 227 -6.64 33.10 -3.75
CA ASN A 227 -6.50 33.48 -5.16
C ASN A 227 -7.58 34.51 -5.53
N VAL A 228 -7.24 35.57 -6.28
CA VAL A 228 -8.19 36.59 -6.75
C VAL A 228 -8.39 36.48 -8.25
N TYR A 229 -9.64 36.53 -8.69
CA TYR A 229 -10.07 36.42 -10.09
C TYR A 229 -10.93 37.62 -10.46
N GLU A 230 -11.02 37.90 -11.76
CA GLU A 230 -12.01 38.83 -12.32
C GLU A 230 -13.42 38.21 -12.24
N LYS A 231 -14.48 39.03 -12.40
CA LYS A 231 -15.86 38.55 -12.17
C LYS A 231 -16.31 37.48 -13.16
N ASP A 232 -15.90 37.62 -14.42
CA ASP A 232 -16.32 36.80 -15.55
C ASP A 232 -15.33 35.67 -15.88
N ASP A 233 -14.23 35.58 -15.11
CA ASP A 233 -13.13 34.61 -15.24
C ASP A 233 -13.07 33.77 -13.94
N LYS A 234 -13.21 32.44 -14.05
CA LYS A 234 -13.06 31.53 -12.89
C LYS A 234 -11.90 30.54 -13.03
N LEU A 235 -11.26 30.47 -14.19
CA LEU A 235 -10.15 29.54 -14.43
C LEU A 235 -8.79 30.18 -14.13
N THR A 236 -8.62 31.46 -14.45
CA THR A 236 -7.32 32.12 -14.46
C THR A 236 -7.27 33.18 -13.35
N PRO A 237 -6.85 32.81 -12.12
CA PRO A 237 -6.61 33.82 -11.09
C PRO A 237 -5.55 34.80 -11.56
N ARG A 238 -5.67 36.06 -11.13
CA ARG A 238 -4.76 37.17 -11.46
C ARG A 238 -3.71 37.42 -10.40
N ILE A 239 -4.04 37.18 -9.13
CA ILE A 239 -3.19 37.50 -7.96
C ILE A 239 -3.32 36.37 -6.93
N GLY A 240 -2.19 35.87 -6.40
CA GLY A 240 -2.17 34.77 -5.43
C GLY A 240 -1.40 35.11 -4.14
N PHE A 241 -1.88 34.57 -3.02
CA PHE A 241 -1.24 34.66 -1.71
C PHE A 241 -1.19 33.25 -1.09
N PRO A 242 0.00 32.61 -0.95
CA PRO A 242 0.12 31.32 -0.28
C PRO A 242 -0.17 31.45 1.22
N TRP A 243 -0.56 30.35 1.87
CA TRP A 243 -0.75 30.35 3.33
C TRP A 243 0.53 30.72 4.09
N SER A 244 1.70 30.37 3.54
CA SER A 244 3.03 30.73 4.06
C SER A 244 3.32 32.24 4.08
N GLU A 245 2.49 33.09 3.46
CA GLU A 245 2.58 34.56 3.56
C GLU A 245 1.55 35.18 4.52
N ILE A 246 0.58 34.41 5.02
CA ILE A 246 -0.59 34.94 5.75
C ILE A 246 -0.39 34.75 7.26
N ARG A 247 -0.39 35.86 8.02
CA ARG A 247 -0.19 35.88 9.48
C ARG A 247 -1.49 35.76 10.28
N ASN A 248 -2.56 36.38 9.78
CA ASN A 248 -3.84 36.47 10.49
C ASN A 248 -4.94 36.94 9.53
N ILE A 249 -6.07 36.23 9.53
CA ILE A 249 -7.30 36.66 8.88
C ILE A 249 -8.29 37.17 9.93
N SER A 250 -8.77 38.39 9.71
CA SER A 250 -9.68 39.13 10.60
C SER A 250 -10.80 39.79 9.82
N PHE A 251 -11.96 40.04 10.46
CA PHE A 251 -13.11 40.68 9.84
C PHE A 251 -13.69 41.75 10.77
N ASN A 252 -14.28 42.80 10.20
CA ASN A 252 -15.01 43.84 10.92
C ASN A 252 -16.17 44.40 10.07
N ASP A 253 -17.42 44.18 10.49
CA ASP A 253 -18.72 44.59 9.89
C ASP A 253 -18.97 44.24 8.41
N LYS A 254 -18.18 44.81 7.50
CA LYS A 254 -18.21 44.63 6.04
C LYS A 254 -16.81 44.50 5.43
N LYS A 255 -15.76 44.57 6.25
CA LYS A 255 -14.35 44.60 5.84
C LYS A 255 -13.62 43.34 6.27
N PHE A 256 -13.14 42.58 5.30
CA PHE A 256 -12.27 41.43 5.50
C PHE A 256 -10.81 41.89 5.39
N ILE A 257 -9.99 41.49 6.36
CA ILE A 257 -8.70 42.10 6.69
C ILE A 257 -7.64 41.00 6.77
N ILE A 258 -6.84 40.88 5.70
CA ILE A 258 -5.71 39.94 5.61
C ILE A 258 -4.46 40.67 6.11
N LYS A 259 -3.78 40.08 7.10
CA LYS A 259 -2.48 40.57 7.58
C LYS A 259 -1.37 39.63 7.13
N PRO A 260 -0.36 40.10 6.39
CA PRO A 260 0.76 39.27 5.96
C PRO A 260 1.77 38.97 7.09
N ILE A 261 2.64 37.97 6.87
CA ILE A 261 3.77 37.67 7.75
C ILE A 261 4.84 38.76 7.65
N ASP A 262 5.13 39.31 6.47
CA ASP A 262 5.97 40.51 6.37
C ASP A 262 5.29 41.70 7.07
N LYS A 263 5.96 42.25 8.08
CA LYS A 263 5.50 43.43 8.83
C LYS A 263 5.60 44.73 8.02
N LYS A 264 6.31 44.74 6.88
CA LYS A 264 6.44 45.89 5.98
C LYS A 264 5.36 45.93 4.89
N ALA A 265 4.70 44.80 4.62
CA ALA A 265 3.62 44.73 3.64
C ALA A 265 2.30 45.32 4.18
N PRO A 266 1.52 46.02 3.33
CA PRO A 266 0.26 46.64 3.72
C PRO A 266 -0.82 45.60 4.06
N VAL A 267 -1.78 46.04 4.87
CA VAL A 267 -2.93 45.22 5.28
C VAL A 267 -4.06 45.37 4.25
N THR A 268 -4.34 44.30 3.51
CA THR A 268 -5.43 44.24 2.50
C THR A 268 -6.79 44.40 3.17
N GLN A 269 -7.71 45.15 2.53
CA GLN A 269 -9.09 45.30 3.01
C GLN A 269 -10.08 45.01 1.88
N LEU A 270 -10.66 43.80 1.87
CA LEU A 270 -11.75 43.44 0.95
C LEU A 270 -13.08 43.93 1.54
N ALA A 271 -13.97 44.47 0.73
CA ALA A 271 -15.33 44.82 1.10
C ALA A 271 -16.31 43.70 0.66
N GLN A 272 -17.27 43.34 1.51
CA GLN A 272 -18.22 42.25 1.23
C GLN A 272 -19.63 42.48 1.79
N SER A 273 -20.59 41.72 1.24
CA SER A 273 -21.98 41.69 1.69
C SER A 273 -22.13 41.01 3.07
N GLN A 274 -23.09 41.48 3.87
CA GLN A 274 -23.18 41.25 5.33
C GLN A 274 -23.43 39.80 5.80
N LYS A 275 -23.57 38.82 4.90
CA LYS A 275 -24.04 37.46 5.22
C LYS A 275 -22.98 36.37 5.14
N LEU A 276 -21.85 36.61 4.48
CA LEU A 276 -20.90 35.56 4.11
C LEU A 276 -19.70 35.46 5.07
N THR A 277 -19.55 36.43 5.97
CA THR A 277 -18.25 36.90 6.46
C THR A 277 -17.81 36.29 7.79
N HIS A 278 -18.73 36.03 8.73
CA HIS A 278 -18.43 35.22 9.92
C HIS A 278 -18.12 33.77 9.49
N ASP A 279 -18.90 33.22 8.55
CA ASP A 279 -18.68 31.86 8.06
C ASP A 279 -17.36 31.78 7.27
N LEU A 280 -17.02 32.77 6.43
CA LEU A 280 -15.68 32.88 5.83
C LEU A 280 -14.56 32.93 6.88
N GLN A 281 -14.62 33.85 7.86
CA GLN A 281 -13.55 34.00 8.86
C GLN A 281 -13.39 32.75 9.74
N GLU A 282 -14.50 32.10 10.11
CA GLU A 282 -14.52 30.89 10.91
C GLU A 282 -14.09 29.67 10.08
N ARG A 283 -14.53 29.54 8.83
CA ARG A 283 -14.03 28.53 7.88
C ARG A 283 -12.54 28.66 7.67
N LEU A 284 -12.00 29.87 7.52
CA LEU A 284 -10.58 30.12 7.25
C LEU A 284 -9.69 29.89 8.48
N ARG A 285 -10.13 30.30 9.67
CA ARG A 285 -9.40 29.96 10.91
C ARG A 285 -9.45 28.47 11.20
N LEU A 286 -10.61 27.84 11.02
CA LEU A 286 -10.72 26.38 11.07
C LEU A 286 -9.97 25.73 9.90
N MET A 287 -9.77 26.36 8.76
CA MET A 287 -8.95 25.83 7.66
C MET A 287 -7.49 25.78 8.09
N GLU A 288 -6.94 26.90 8.57
CA GLU A 288 -5.54 26.98 9.02
C GLU A 288 -5.28 26.09 10.26
N GLU A 289 -6.17 26.14 11.26
CA GLU A 289 -6.06 25.35 12.50
C GLU A 289 -6.31 23.86 12.25
N GLN A 290 -7.27 23.50 11.39
CA GLN A 290 -7.43 22.10 10.97
C GLN A 290 -6.25 21.68 10.10
N GLN A 291 -5.85 22.37 9.02
CA GLN A 291 -4.71 21.97 8.17
C GLN A 291 -3.46 21.67 8.99
N LYS A 292 -3.01 22.57 9.88
CA LYS A 292 -1.84 22.36 10.73
C LYS A 292 -1.98 21.14 11.66
N LYS A 293 -3.17 20.91 12.21
CA LYS A 293 -3.47 19.73 13.03
C LYS A 293 -3.60 18.44 12.19
N SER A 294 -4.11 18.55 10.97
CA SER A 294 -4.39 17.45 10.04
C SER A 294 -3.11 16.95 9.42
N GLN A 295 -2.21 17.86 9.04
CA GLN A 295 -0.85 17.57 8.63
C GLN A 295 -0.15 16.76 9.73
N LYS A 296 -0.21 17.19 10.99
CA LYS A 296 0.37 16.44 12.11
C LYS A 296 -0.29 15.08 12.34
N GLU A 297 -1.62 14.97 12.29
CA GLU A 297 -2.34 13.69 12.41
C GLU A 297 -2.11 12.76 11.19
N LEU A 298 -1.82 13.32 10.02
CA LEU A 298 -1.43 12.60 8.81
C LEU A 298 0.02 12.10 8.91
N GLU A 299 0.97 12.95 9.32
CA GLU A 299 2.38 12.60 9.55
C GLU A 299 2.49 11.50 10.61
N GLU A 300 1.78 11.60 11.73
CA GLU A 300 1.69 10.56 12.76
C GLU A 300 1.12 9.24 12.19
N MET A 301 0.09 9.30 11.34
CA MET A 301 -0.51 8.11 10.75
C MET A 301 0.39 7.49 9.65
N GLN A 302 1.06 8.29 8.83
CA GLN A 302 2.04 7.83 7.84
C GLN A 302 3.26 7.17 8.53
N ALA A 303 3.78 7.79 9.59
CA ALA A 303 4.86 7.20 10.39
C ALA A 303 4.45 5.85 11.01
N SER A 304 3.24 5.77 11.58
CA SER A 304 2.68 4.51 12.10
C SER A 304 2.40 3.45 11.03
N ILE A 305 2.24 3.84 9.76
CA ILE A 305 2.12 2.88 8.64
C ILE A 305 3.50 2.38 8.24
N ARG A 306 4.50 3.26 8.08
CA ARG A 306 5.90 2.87 7.78
C ARG A 306 6.44 1.90 8.82
N ASP A 307 6.36 2.24 10.11
CA ASP A 307 6.77 1.37 11.24
C ASP A 307 6.11 -0.02 11.21
N ARG A 308 4.84 -0.11 10.81
CA ARG A 308 4.12 -1.38 10.68
C ARG A 308 4.57 -2.16 9.45
N ASP A 309 4.78 -1.48 8.33
CA ASP A 309 5.10 -2.11 7.06
C ASP A 309 6.58 -2.57 7.03
N ASP A 310 7.48 -1.85 7.72
CA ASP A 310 8.84 -2.29 8.03
C ASP A 310 8.84 -3.56 8.90
N LYS A 311 7.98 -3.64 9.93
CA LYS A 311 7.81 -4.85 10.76
C LYS A 311 7.21 -6.01 9.99
N LEU A 312 6.33 -5.75 9.00
CA LEU A 312 5.83 -6.78 8.10
C LEU A 312 6.95 -7.29 7.18
N ALA A 313 7.82 -6.41 6.68
CA ALA A 313 8.99 -6.80 5.88
C ALA A 313 10.01 -7.63 6.69
N GLU A 314 10.26 -7.26 7.94
CA GLU A 314 11.08 -8.03 8.89
C GLU A 314 10.48 -9.43 9.14
N LEU A 315 9.18 -9.51 9.44
CA LEU A 315 8.47 -10.79 9.61
C LEU A 315 8.48 -11.65 8.34
N THR A 316 8.46 -11.08 7.14
CA THR A 316 8.63 -11.86 5.91
C THR A 316 10.03 -12.42 5.74
N LYS A 317 11.08 -11.65 6.07
CA LYS A 317 12.48 -12.14 6.04
C LYS A 317 12.67 -13.31 7.02
N LEU A 318 12.27 -13.12 8.27
CA LEU A 318 12.33 -14.17 9.31
C LEU A 318 11.55 -15.44 8.92
N ARG A 319 10.44 -15.29 8.19
CA ARG A 319 9.70 -16.43 7.64
C ARG A 319 10.48 -17.12 6.52
N ASP A 320 11.02 -16.38 5.56
CA ASP A 320 11.70 -16.96 4.42
C ASP A 320 13.04 -17.61 4.83
N GLU A 321 13.76 -17.04 5.81
CA GLU A 321 14.91 -17.64 6.50
C GLU A 321 14.54 -18.97 7.19
N LEU A 322 13.41 -19.00 7.92
CA LEU A 322 12.90 -20.22 8.56
C LEU A 322 12.49 -21.29 7.52
N ASP A 323 11.91 -20.88 6.39
CA ASP A 323 11.58 -21.76 5.27
C ASP A 323 12.82 -22.20 4.44
N GLU A 324 13.98 -21.56 4.61
CA GLU A 324 15.28 -22.07 4.14
C GLU A 324 15.92 -23.07 5.10
N GLU A 325 15.99 -22.76 6.40
CA GLU A 325 16.54 -23.69 7.41
C GLU A 325 15.75 -25.00 7.45
N ARG A 326 14.42 -24.95 7.26
CA ARG A 326 13.58 -26.15 7.10
C ARG A 326 14.01 -27.02 5.90
N LYS A 327 14.32 -26.42 4.75
CA LYS A 327 14.79 -27.17 3.57
C LYS A 327 16.16 -27.81 3.83
N LYS A 328 17.08 -27.07 4.46
CA LYS A 328 18.41 -27.59 4.85
C LYS A 328 18.27 -28.80 5.79
N ALA A 329 17.37 -28.72 6.76
CA ALA A 329 17.09 -29.82 7.68
C ALA A 329 16.44 -31.04 6.97
N ASP A 330 15.46 -30.82 6.08
CA ASP A 330 14.82 -31.89 5.30
C ASP A 330 15.80 -32.58 4.34
N ASP A 331 16.68 -31.82 3.66
CA ASP A 331 17.68 -32.38 2.74
C ASP A 331 18.83 -33.09 3.48
N LEU A 332 19.27 -32.58 4.63
CA LEU A 332 20.21 -33.29 5.51
C LEU A 332 19.59 -34.60 6.03
N LYS A 333 18.32 -34.58 6.42
CA LYS A 333 17.58 -35.77 6.85
C LYS A 333 17.49 -36.82 5.72
N ARG A 334 17.23 -36.40 4.48
CA ARG A 334 17.27 -37.29 3.30
C ARG A 334 18.66 -37.89 3.06
N GLN A 335 19.73 -37.10 3.24
CA GLN A 335 21.09 -37.62 3.11
C GLN A 335 21.41 -38.68 4.18
N ILE A 336 20.97 -38.47 5.42
CA ILE A 336 21.10 -39.45 6.51
C ILE A 336 20.30 -40.72 6.20
N GLU A 337 19.05 -40.58 5.73
CA GLU A 337 18.19 -41.70 5.34
C GLU A 337 18.81 -42.53 4.20
N LEU A 338 19.29 -41.89 3.14
CA LEU A 338 19.98 -42.55 2.02
C LEU A 338 21.30 -43.22 2.45
N SER A 339 22.08 -42.58 3.32
CA SER A 339 23.32 -43.15 3.85
C SER A 339 23.05 -44.41 4.68
N HIS A 340 21.98 -44.38 5.48
CA HIS A 340 21.56 -45.51 6.31
C HIS A 340 20.99 -46.68 5.47
N GLU A 341 20.21 -46.39 4.42
CA GLU A 341 19.77 -47.43 3.46
C GLU A 341 20.95 -48.10 2.74
N MET A 342 21.96 -47.30 2.34
CA MET A 342 23.20 -47.82 1.73
C MET A 342 24.02 -48.67 2.71
N GLU A 343 24.21 -48.22 3.95
CA GLU A 343 24.91 -48.99 4.99
C GLU A 343 24.19 -50.30 5.31
N GLN A 344 22.85 -50.29 5.42
CA GLN A 344 22.06 -51.50 5.60
C GLN A 344 22.22 -52.47 4.42
N SER A 345 22.18 -51.97 3.19
CA SER A 345 22.35 -52.78 1.96
C SER A 345 23.74 -53.42 1.88
N GLU A 346 24.82 -52.68 2.20
CA GLU A 346 26.17 -53.24 2.27
C GLU A 346 26.31 -54.26 3.41
N ARG A 347 25.75 -53.97 4.58
CA ARG A 347 25.74 -54.90 5.73
C ARG A 347 25.00 -56.20 5.43
N GLU A 348 23.88 -56.15 4.70
CA GLU A 348 23.19 -57.34 4.20
C GLU A 348 23.99 -58.11 3.13
N ARG A 349 24.78 -57.41 2.30
CA ARG A 349 25.65 -58.06 1.30
C ARG A 349 26.80 -58.80 1.99
N LEU A 350 27.49 -58.13 2.93
CA LEU A 350 28.56 -58.72 3.72
C LEU A 350 28.04 -59.89 4.59
N ALA A 351 26.83 -59.80 5.14
CA ALA A 351 26.22 -60.92 5.87
C ALA A 351 25.96 -62.15 4.98
N ARG A 352 25.62 -61.94 3.69
CA ARG A 352 25.48 -63.02 2.71
C ARG A 352 26.82 -63.61 2.30
N GLU A 353 27.81 -62.77 2.00
CA GLU A 353 29.19 -63.20 1.69
C GLU A 353 29.81 -64.01 2.86
N LEU A 354 29.56 -63.59 4.11
CA LEU A 354 29.95 -64.33 5.32
C LEU A 354 29.20 -65.67 5.47
N ALA A 355 27.90 -65.71 5.19
CA ALA A 355 27.12 -66.96 5.25
C ALA A 355 27.56 -67.98 4.18
N GLU A 356 27.85 -67.53 2.96
CA GLU A 356 28.35 -68.37 1.86
C GLU A 356 29.76 -68.90 2.14
N THR A 357 30.66 -68.05 2.64
CA THR A 357 32.02 -68.49 3.02
C THR A 357 32.01 -69.40 4.24
N GLN A 358 31.16 -69.16 5.23
CA GLN A 358 30.95 -70.07 6.37
C GLN A 358 30.38 -71.42 5.93
N ALA A 359 29.43 -71.45 4.99
CA ALA A 359 28.90 -72.69 4.42
C ALA A 359 29.96 -73.49 3.66
N SER A 360 30.79 -72.83 2.84
CA SER A 360 31.90 -73.51 2.13
C SER A 360 33.01 -73.99 3.06
N LEU A 361 33.26 -73.28 4.17
CA LEU A 361 34.15 -73.77 5.23
C LEU A 361 33.56 -74.99 5.95
N GLN A 362 32.26 -75.00 6.25
CA GLN A 362 31.60 -76.15 6.86
C GLN A 362 31.60 -77.37 5.93
N GLU A 363 31.35 -77.18 4.63
CA GLU A 363 31.46 -78.23 3.63
C GLU A 363 32.88 -78.84 3.63
N ARG A 364 33.92 -78.00 3.61
CA ARG A 364 35.32 -78.45 3.70
C ARG A 364 35.67 -79.15 5.01
N LEU A 365 35.08 -78.75 6.15
CA LEU A 365 35.27 -79.43 7.43
C LEU A 365 34.65 -80.83 7.39
N ASN A 366 33.43 -80.97 6.89
CA ASN A 366 32.80 -82.29 6.70
C ASN A 366 33.63 -83.17 5.75
N ASP A 367 34.21 -82.56 4.71
CA ASP A 367 35.09 -83.20 3.73
C ASP A 367 36.47 -83.60 4.31
N ILE A 368 36.89 -82.98 5.42
CA ILE A 368 38.08 -83.33 6.21
C ILE A 368 37.72 -84.45 7.19
N GLU A 369 36.63 -84.33 7.95
CA GLU A 369 36.15 -85.39 8.87
C GLU A 369 35.92 -86.73 8.14
N ALA A 370 35.36 -86.69 6.93
CA ALA A 370 35.20 -87.88 6.08
C ALA A 370 36.56 -88.52 5.72
N LYS A 371 37.57 -87.70 5.38
CA LYS A 371 38.92 -88.17 5.05
C LYS A 371 39.70 -88.61 6.28
N GLU A 372 39.50 -88.00 7.44
CA GLU A 372 40.07 -88.45 8.71
C GLU A 372 39.45 -89.79 9.13
N SER A 373 38.15 -90.01 8.86
CA SER A 373 37.51 -91.32 9.05
C SER A 373 38.08 -92.37 8.09
N GLU A 374 38.28 -92.04 6.81
CA GLU A 374 38.91 -92.93 5.83
C GLU A 374 40.37 -93.26 6.21
N VAL A 375 41.18 -92.24 6.55
CA VAL A 375 42.56 -92.39 7.05
C VAL A 375 42.60 -93.19 8.36
N SER A 376 41.60 -93.06 9.23
CA SER A 376 41.47 -93.87 10.45
C SER A 376 41.18 -95.34 10.14
N THR A 377 40.32 -95.63 9.16
CA THR A 377 40.12 -97.02 8.70
C THR A 377 41.38 -97.60 8.05
N LEU A 378 42.09 -96.82 7.23
CA LEU A 378 43.38 -97.20 6.65
C LEU A 378 44.48 -97.35 7.71
N HIS A 379 44.44 -96.58 8.80
CA HIS A 379 45.32 -96.78 9.96
C HIS A 379 44.96 -98.06 10.72
N ALA A 380 43.69 -98.41 10.87
CA ALA A 380 43.29 -99.68 11.50
C ALA A 380 43.69 -100.90 10.64
N GLU A 381 43.61 -100.79 9.31
CA GLU A 381 44.14 -101.79 8.39
C GLU A 381 45.66 -101.86 8.46
N LEU A 382 46.35 -100.70 8.46
CA LEU A 382 47.81 -100.62 8.60
C LEU A 382 48.29 -101.18 9.93
N ASP A 383 47.60 -100.89 11.05
CA ASP A 383 47.84 -101.46 12.38
C ASP A 383 47.64 -102.98 12.39
N SER A 384 46.66 -103.49 11.62
CA SER A 384 46.46 -104.95 11.50
C SER A 384 47.60 -105.60 10.71
N ALA A 385 48.06 -104.96 9.63
CA ALA A 385 49.21 -105.39 8.85
C ALA A 385 50.53 -105.23 9.65
N HIS A 386 50.64 -104.18 10.46
CA HIS A 386 51.74 -103.94 11.39
C HIS A 386 51.74 -104.97 12.52
N ARG A 387 50.60 -105.42 13.05
CA ARG A 387 50.58 -106.54 14.02
C ARG A 387 51.02 -107.86 13.39
N ILE A 388 50.63 -108.14 12.14
CA ILE A 388 51.14 -109.31 11.40
C ILE A 388 52.65 -109.16 11.13
N ALA A 389 53.11 -107.95 10.82
CA ALA A 389 54.52 -107.63 10.66
C ALA A 389 55.27 -107.69 12.00
N GLU A 390 54.69 -107.30 13.12
CA GLU A 390 55.24 -107.36 14.48
C GLU A 390 55.19 -108.79 15.05
N GLU A 391 54.30 -109.67 14.60
CA GLU A 391 54.42 -111.10 14.88
C GLU A 391 55.64 -111.68 14.14
N LYS A 392 55.84 -111.32 12.87
CA LYS A 392 57.04 -111.69 12.09
C LYS A 392 58.32 -111.03 12.62
N ASP A 393 58.23 -109.79 13.07
CA ASP A 393 59.36 -109.01 13.56
C ASP A 393 59.59 -109.19 15.06
N SER A 394 58.66 -109.80 15.81
CA SER A 394 58.91 -110.41 17.12
C SER A 394 59.52 -111.81 16.96
N GLU A 395 59.15 -112.55 15.91
CA GLU A 395 59.86 -113.78 15.54
C GLU A 395 61.32 -113.47 15.14
N LEU A 396 61.57 -112.34 14.47
CA LEU A 396 62.91 -111.82 14.15
C LEU A 396 63.60 -111.12 15.35
N THR A 397 62.88 -110.32 16.13
CA THR A 397 63.41 -109.60 17.30
C THR A 397 63.69 -110.55 18.46
N ARG A 398 63.04 -111.72 18.53
CA ARG A 398 63.48 -112.83 19.40
C ARG A 398 64.86 -113.37 18.99
N VAL A 399 65.27 -113.23 17.72
CA VAL A 399 66.63 -113.57 17.25
C VAL A 399 67.61 -112.39 17.43
N LEU A 400 67.12 -111.14 17.47
CA LEU A 400 67.95 -109.93 17.62
C LEU A 400 68.07 -109.40 19.07
N THR A 401 67.19 -109.81 20.00
CA THR A 401 67.31 -109.48 21.44
C THR A 401 68.32 -110.37 22.17
N ASP A 402 68.65 -111.55 21.60
CA ASP A 402 69.89 -112.28 21.91
C ASP A 402 71.16 -111.50 21.47
N HIS A 403 71.03 -110.44 20.66
CA HIS A 403 72.16 -109.75 20.01
C HIS A 403 72.43 -108.32 20.51
N GLN A 404 71.42 -107.49 20.81
CA GLN A 404 71.61 -106.03 21.02
C GLN A 404 71.02 -105.46 22.32
N GLN A 405 71.49 -105.96 23.47
CA GLN A 405 71.10 -105.46 24.80
C GLN A 405 71.96 -104.27 25.30
N LEU A 406 72.26 -103.25 24.47
CA LEU A 406 73.09 -102.09 24.83
C LEU A 406 72.68 -100.73 24.17
N GLN A 407 72.65 -99.63 24.97
CA GLN A 407 72.58 -98.16 24.65
C GLN A 407 71.19 -97.47 24.46
N SER A 408 71.04 -96.16 24.82
CA SER A 408 69.73 -95.43 25.04
C SER A 408 69.76 -93.86 25.33
N GLN A 409 68.61 -93.11 25.21
CA GLN A 409 68.20 -91.73 25.75
C GLN A 409 68.49 -90.39 24.93
N LEU A 410 67.89 -89.15 25.03
CA LEU A 410 66.75 -88.44 25.75
C LEU A 410 66.22 -87.06 25.09
N LEU A 411 65.51 -86.12 25.81
CA LEU A 411 64.56 -84.98 25.38
C LEU A 411 64.67 -83.63 26.22
N VAL A 412 63.99 -82.42 26.11
CA VAL A 412 63.28 -81.50 25.09
C VAL A 412 62.67 -80.16 25.76
N LYS A 413 62.18 -79.11 25.00
CA LYS A 413 61.28 -77.88 25.32
C LYS A 413 61.86 -76.52 25.92
N SER A 414 61.26 -75.27 25.97
CA SER A 414 60.28 -74.40 25.18
C SER A 414 59.84 -72.98 25.83
N GLU A 415 58.91 -72.16 25.21
CA GLU A 415 58.07 -70.95 25.68
C GLU A 415 58.68 -69.48 25.89
N MET A 416 58.01 -68.26 26.04
CA MET A 416 56.74 -67.52 25.59
C MET A 416 56.63 -65.97 26.04
N ASN A 417 55.51 -65.20 25.78
CA ASN A 417 54.97 -63.87 26.35
C ASN A 417 55.39 -62.43 25.79
N GLU A 418 54.76 -61.19 25.94
CA GLU A 418 53.39 -60.57 26.31
C GLU A 418 53.39 -58.96 26.49
N HIS A 419 52.22 -58.21 26.60
CA HIS A 419 51.91 -56.79 27.16
C HIS A 419 51.46 -55.51 26.30
N ASP A 420 50.73 -54.50 26.91
CA ASP A 420 49.88 -53.33 26.37
C ASP A 420 49.94 -52.00 27.29
N ASP A 421 49.27 -50.78 27.27
CA ASP A 421 48.15 -49.94 26.61
C ASP A 421 48.52 -48.37 26.47
N GLU A 422 47.85 -47.15 26.63
CA GLU A 422 46.60 -46.39 27.14
C GLU A 422 46.61 -44.88 26.51
N ALA A 423 45.87 -43.70 26.65
CA ALA A 423 44.65 -42.92 27.18
C ALA A 423 44.63 -41.43 26.52
N GLU A 424 43.90 -40.25 26.67
CA GLU A 424 42.65 -39.48 27.20
C GLU A 424 42.69 -37.94 26.68
N GLU A 425 41.85 -36.83 26.75
CA GLU A 425 40.48 -36.30 27.20
C GLU A 425 39.92 -34.95 26.45
N ASN A 426 39.43 -33.80 27.06
CA ASN A 426 38.43 -32.74 26.54
C ASN A 426 38.74 -31.16 26.85
N GLU A 427 38.01 -29.98 26.77
CA GLU A 427 36.66 -29.34 26.39
C GLU A 427 36.64 -27.71 26.26
N GLY A 428 35.58 -26.99 25.72
CA GLY A 428 35.18 -25.51 25.89
C GLY A 428 35.13 -24.50 24.65
N ASP A 429 34.60 -23.22 24.53
CA ASP A 429 33.55 -22.26 25.13
C ASP A 429 33.37 -20.88 24.29
N ASP A 430 32.36 -19.94 24.43
CA ASP A 430 32.11 -18.72 23.51
C ASP A 430 31.27 -17.41 23.95
N GLN A 431 31.31 -16.28 23.15
CA GLN A 431 30.41 -15.05 22.95
C GLN A 431 30.90 -13.53 23.12
N LYS A 432 30.13 -12.50 22.62
CA LYS A 432 30.53 -11.06 22.31
C LYS A 432 29.43 -9.93 22.42
N GLU A 433 29.79 -8.61 22.41
CA GLU A 433 28.89 -7.43 22.08
C GLU A 433 29.62 -6.11 21.59
N PHE A 434 28.93 -4.96 21.30
CA PHE A 434 29.48 -3.72 20.64
C PHE A 434 28.84 -2.32 21.06
N ASP A 435 28.93 -1.24 20.24
CA ASP A 435 29.04 0.21 20.64
C ASP A 435 28.06 1.27 19.99
N ALA A 436 28.08 2.52 20.50
CA ALA A 436 27.73 3.84 19.90
C ALA A 436 26.30 4.48 20.00
N GLY A 437 26.22 5.82 19.84
CA GLY A 437 24.99 6.65 19.81
C GLY A 437 25.23 8.17 19.60
N LEU A 438 24.19 9.01 19.36
CA LEU A 438 24.28 10.50 19.29
C LEU A 438 22.91 11.25 19.35
N THR A 439 22.93 12.58 19.23
CA THR A 439 21.83 13.56 19.49
C THR A 439 21.17 14.18 18.25
N VAL A 440 20.01 14.85 18.42
CA VAL A 440 19.39 15.78 17.44
C VAL A 440 18.81 17.00 18.18
N ASP A 441 18.86 18.19 17.56
CA ASP A 441 18.47 19.49 18.12
C ASP A 441 17.24 20.14 17.43
N ASP A 442 16.78 21.28 17.97
CA ASP A 442 15.59 22.05 17.57
C ASP A 442 15.86 23.01 16.40
N ASP A 443 15.23 22.79 15.24
CA ASP A 443 15.20 23.77 14.14
C ASP A 443 13.88 23.65 13.33
N ASN A 444 13.08 24.73 13.35
CA ASN A 444 11.72 24.76 12.76
C ASN A 444 11.49 26.05 11.95
N ALA A 445 12.52 26.46 11.20
CA ALA A 445 12.56 27.68 10.42
C ALA A 445 12.34 27.48 8.90
N ASP A 446 12.48 26.24 8.42
CA ASP A 446 12.53 25.89 6.99
C ASP A 446 11.39 24.95 6.59
N MET A 447 10.14 25.44 6.72
CA MET A 447 8.96 24.73 6.20
C MET A 447 9.02 24.65 4.66
N PRO A 448 9.04 23.44 4.07
CA PRO A 448 9.09 23.29 2.62
C PRO A 448 7.90 23.95 1.91
N ARG A 449 8.12 24.38 0.66
CA ARG A 449 7.09 24.91 -0.24
C ARG A 449 6.87 23.97 -1.43
N PRO A 450 6.30 22.77 -1.22
CA PRO A 450 6.16 21.79 -2.29
C PRO A 450 5.35 22.36 -3.48
N GLU A 451 4.45 23.31 -3.25
CA GLU A 451 3.64 23.91 -4.30
C GLU A 451 4.42 24.79 -5.28
N GLU A 452 5.62 25.26 -4.91
CA GLU A 452 6.51 25.98 -5.83
C GLU A 452 7.24 25.04 -6.82
N ASP A 453 7.37 23.75 -6.52
CA ASP A 453 7.95 22.74 -7.41
C ASP A 453 6.90 21.89 -8.16
N ARG A 454 5.66 21.79 -7.67
CA ARG A 454 4.59 20.96 -8.31
C ARG A 454 4.39 21.21 -9.81
N GLU A 455 4.14 20.11 -10.51
CA GLU A 455 3.75 20.04 -11.92
C GLU A 455 2.45 19.24 -12.05
N THR A 456 1.73 19.42 -13.16
CA THR A 456 0.54 18.63 -13.50
C THR A 456 0.91 17.18 -13.83
N GLU A 457 0.01 16.24 -13.57
CA GLU A 457 0.19 14.83 -13.94
C GLU A 457 0.36 14.66 -15.45
N ALA A 458 -0.32 15.50 -16.25
CA ALA A 458 -0.16 15.54 -17.71
C ALA A 458 1.20 16.11 -18.17
N SER A 459 2.00 16.70 -17.28
CA SER A 459 3.41 17.06 -17.54
C SER A 459 4.36 15.93 -17.11
N LYS A 460 4.12 15.31 -15.95
CA LYS A 460 4.93 14.19 -15.42
C LYS A 460 4.80 12.91 -16.28
N ASN A 461 3.58 12.60 -16.73
CA ASN A 461 3.23 11.33 -17.34
C ASN A 461 3.01 11.46 -18.86
N LYS A 462 4.02 11.04 -19.64
CA LYS A 462 3.98 11.06 -21.11
C LYS A 462 2.82 10.24 -21.71
N ARG A 463 2.41 9.11 -21.10
CA ARG A 463 1.24 8.33 -21.57
C ARG A 463 -0.03 9.18 -21.45
N LEU A 464 -0.24 9.80 -20.28
CA LEU A 464 -1.39 10.68 -20.04
C LEU A 464 -1.41 11.87 -21.02
N GLN A 465 -0.24 12.46 -21.30
CA GLN A 465 -0.11 13.54 -22.27
C GLN A 465 -0.54 13.10 -23.69
N GLU A 466 -0.09 11.93 -24.14
CA GLU A 466 -0.44 11.36 -25.45
C GLU A 466 -1.93 10.98 -25.53
N GLN A 467 -2.50 10.42 -24.46
CA GLN A 467 -3.93 10.09 -24.36
C GLN A 467 -4.82 11.34 -24.49
N LEU A 468 -4.49 12.42 -23.77
CA LEU A 468 -5.23 13.69 -23.84
C LEU A 468 -5.08 14.38 -25.20
N GLN A 469 -3.91 14.28 -25.85
CA GLN A 469 -3.71 14.79 -27.22
C GLN A 469 -4.55 14.02 -28.26
N SER A 470 -4.59 12.69 -28.19
CA SER A 470 -5.46 11.87 -29.05
C SER A 470 -6.94 12.24 -28.85
N LEU A 471 -7.39 12.27 -27.60
CA LEU A 471 -8.77 12.61 -27.26
C LEU A 471 -9.17 14.02 -27.72
N ARG A 472 -8.25 14.99 -27.69
CA ARG A 472 -8.52 16.34 -28.23
C ARG A 472 -8.74 16.29 -29.75
N ALA A 473 -7.90 15.57 -30.48
CA ALA A 473 -8.05 15.41 -31.93
C ALA A 473 -9.38 14.70 -32.29
N ASP A 474 -9.71 13.60 -31.60
CA ASP A 474 -10.93 12.80 -31.82
C ASP A 474 -12.25 13.53 -31.51
N LEU A 475 -12.17 14.69 -30.82
CA LEU A 475 -13.30 15.50 -30.39
C LEU A 475 -13.40 16.87 -31.09
N GLU A 476 -12.32 17.38 -31.69
CA GLU A 476 -12.34 18.69 -32.37
C GLU A 476 -13.24 18.68 -33.61
N ASP A 477 -13.09 17.67 -34.48
CA ASP A 477 -13.89 17.52 -35.72
C ASP A 477 -15.41 17.39 -35.48
N VAL A 478 -15.79 16.95 -34.28
CA VAL A 478 -17.21 16.77 -33.88
C VAL A 478 -17.73 17.89 -32.97
N ARG A 479 -16.88 18.85 -32.57
CA ARG A 479 -17.29 20.03 -31.81
C ARG A 479 -18.13 20.96 -32.67
N SER A 480 -19.19 21.53 -32.10
CA SER A 480 -20.11 22.45 -32.82
C SER A 480 -20.40 23.76 -32.11
N LYS A 481 -20.04 23.86 -30.82
CA LYS A 481 -20.16 25.06 -29.99
C LYS A 481 -19.06 25.05 -28.93
N SER A 482 -18.71 26.24 -28.43
CA SER A 482 -17.88 26.46 -27.24
C SER A 482 -18.61 27.44 -26.32
N THR A 483 -18.57 27.26 -25.00
CA THR A 483 -18.94 28.30 -24.04
C THR A 483 -17.79 29.29 -23.85
N PRO A 484 -18.01 30.46 -23.21
CA PRO A 484 -16.92 31.37 -22.85
C PRO A 484 -15.82 30.69 -22.02
N VAL A 485 -16.18 29.75 -21.14
CA VAL A 485 -15.24 29.01 -20.29
C VAL A 485 -14.36 28.06 -21.12
N ASP A 486 -14.92 27.39 -22.14
CA ASP A 486 -14.13 26.54 -23.04
C ASP A 486 -13.16 27.38 -23.90
N LEU A 487 -13.59 28.55 -24.37
CA LEU A 487 -12.72 29.48 -25.12
C LEU A 487 -11.56 29.98 -24.26
N GLN A 488 -11.84 30.38 -23.02
CA GLN A 488 -10.83 30.84 -22.07
C GLN A 488 -9.83 29.74 -21.71
N HIS A 489 -10.30 28.50 -21.48
CA HIS A 489 -9.42 27.35 -21.26
C HIS A 489 -8.51 27.08 -22.47
N GLN A 490 -9.03 27.21 -23.70
CA GLN A 490 -8.21 27.11 -24.91
C GLN A 490 -7.19 28.24 -25.03
N GLU A 491 -7.47 29.46 -24.55
CA GLU A 491 -6.51 30.56 -24.52
C GLU A 491 -5.39 30.32 -23.50
N ASN A 492 -5.72 29.84 -22.29
CA ASN A 492 -4.73 29.38 -21.30
C ASN A 492 -3.79 28.33 -21.90
N GLN A 493 -4.33 27.30 -22.55
CA GLN A 493 -3.56 26.24 -23.19
C GLN A 493 -2.68 26.76 -24.34
N LYS A 494 -3.18 27.67 -25.18
CA LYS A 494 -2.39 28.32 -26.26
C LYS A 494 -1.24 29.17 -25.72
N ALA A 495 -1.40 29.75 -24.53
CA ALA A 495 -0.34 30.45 -23.81
C ALA A 495 0.65 29.51 -23.09
N GLY A 496 0.44 28.18 -23.14
CA GLY A 496 1.26 27.18 -22.43
C GLY A 496 1.01 27.14 -20.91
N MET A 497 -0.07 27.77 -20.44
CA MET A 497 -0.41 27.90 -19.03
C MET A 497 -1.21 26.70 -18.53
N ASP A 498 -0.92 26.31 -17.28
CA ASP A 498 -1.68 25.35 -16.49
C ASP A 498 -1.88 25.88 -15.07
N LYS A 499 -2.56 25.13 -14.21
CA LYS A 499 -2.85 25.49 -12.81
C LYS A 499 -1.60 25.90 -12.04
N TYR A 500 -0.55 25.08 -12.02
CA TYR A 500 0.65 25.33 -11.23
C TYR A 500 1.53 26.42 -11.86
N LYS A 501 1.68 26.47 -13.19
CA LYS A 501 2.37 27.59 -13.86
C LYS A 501 1.67 28.93 -13.59
N THR A 502 0.34 28.95 -13.57
CA THR A 502 -0.44 30.16 -13.25
C THR A 502 -0.20 30.57 -11.80
N LEU A 503 -0.32 29.64 -10.83
CA LEU A 503 -0.02 29.90 -9.42
C LEU A 503 1.42 30.43 -9.21
N LYS A 504 2.42 29.80 -9.84
CA LYS A 504 3.84 30.23 -9.82
C LYS A 504 4.09 31.58 -10.53
N GLN A 505 3.17 32.05 -11.37
CA GLN A 505 3.22 33.39 -11.99
C GLN A 505 2.59 34.44 -11.07
N ILE A 506 1.37 34.20 -10.57
CA ILE A 506 0.60 35.20 -9.80
C ILE A 506 1.03 35.36 -8.35
N ARG A 507 1.97 34.53 -7.88
CA ARG A 507 2.64 34.63 -6.58
C ARG A 507 4.00 35.36 -6.64
N ARG A 508 4.45 35.77 -7.84
CA ARG A 508 5.71 36.51 -8.02
C ARG A 508 5.65 37.90 -7.37
N GLY A 509 6.83 38.48 -7.14
CA GLY A 509 6.96 39.74 -6.41
C GLY A 509 6.68 39.59 -4.92
N ASN A 510 6.98 40.63 -4.16
CA ASN A 510 6.70 40.66 -2.72
C ASN A 510 5.20 40.86 -2.44
N THR A 511 4.74 40.46 -1.26
CA THR A 511 3.32 40.55 -0.86
C THR A 511 2.77 41.97 -0.99
N LYS A 512 3.58 43.02 -0.77
CA LYS A 512 3.14 44.41 -0.98
C LYS A 512 2.76 44.67 -2.43
N GLN A 513 3.60 44.29 -3.39
CA GLN A 513 3.32 44.48 -4.81
C GLN A 513 1.98 43.85 -5.19
N ARG A 514 1.74 42.59 -4.80
CA ARG A 514 0.48 41.88 -5.08
C ARG A 514 -0.75 42.51 -4.39
N VAL A 515 -0.59 43.15 -3.23
CA VAL A 515 -1.66 43.93 -2.60
C VAL A 515 -1.90 45.27 -3.30
N ASP A 516 -0.84 45.96 -3.74
CA ASP A 516 -0.97 47.20 -4.50
C ASP A 516 -1.61 46.92 -5.88
N GLU A 517 -1.29 45.80 -6.53
CA GLU A 517 -1.92 45.28 -7.76
C GLU A 517 -3.42 44.96 -7.55
N PHE A 518 -3.79 44.31 -6.45
CA PHE A 518 -5.19 44.00 -6.11
C PHE A 518 -6.05 45.26 -5.94
N GLU A 519 -5.52 46.31 -5.31
CA GLU A 519 -6.19 47.61 -5.20
C GLU A 519 -6.12 48.42 -6.51
N CYS A 520 -5.35 47.97 -7.51
CA CYS A 520 -5.30 48.58 -8.85
C CYS A 520 -6.36 48.03 -9.81
N MET A 521 -6.90 46.83 -9.59
CA MET A 521 -8.02 46.26 -10.38
C MET A 521 -9.29 47.13 -10.34
#